data_AF-A0A2J6SI76-F1
#
_entry.id   AF-A0A2J6SI76-F1
#
_cell.length_a   1.000
_cell.length_b   1.000
_cell.length_c   1.000
_cell.angle_alpha   90.00
_cell.angle_beta   90.00
_cell.angle_gamma   90.00
#
_symmetry.space_group_name_H-M   'P 1'
#
loop_
_entity.id
_entity.type
_entity.pdbx_description
1 polymer ?
#
loop_
_entity_poly.entity_id
_entity_poly.type
_entity_poly.pdbx_seq_one_letter_code
_entity_poly.pdbx_strand_id
1 'polypeptide(L)'
;MIHHSSETYYRLGKNLPSSGNFVRTSLSALSFHIIAVSPTITIPNTAVFAFQFDGCEYQPPAGDQTCLGYLACGQLLSPRTRPCCLWQQTIQSPAGGTQQSRFQSSSAAMEENLVFEDDDPSASSTSRHPSSPYASPLTEAALHSAKLAALHARLALPKKLPLQTMARTLVDPSADPNLRFNNASLAQLGGSIISFHVAEFLLCKYPRLPMAILFAASGAYNGPRTLAIIAQEWGVETAAYPGSEVDPGLLQFSKLKPGTNLGEIGMARKNTIDQGVWRRGMSSRVVLDDEFGDMIPQRRGIEVDAKPTETAYSNFVKAVVSSIYVHAGRDAAKKFVKEHILSRHLEITQLFDFKTPVQELAVLCKREEFEYPVARILSETGRLSRSPVFVVGIYSGHEKLGEGAAPSLAEARIRASVAALKAWYLYSPGNNVRVPSDMEGANPKPWEPVHIDIGEIIH
;
A
#
# COMPACT_ATOMS: atom_id res chain seq x y z
N MET A 1 -20.40 70.19 -25.11
CA MET A 1 -19.28 70.16 -24.16
C MET A 1 -19.76 69.47 -22.90
N ILE A 2 -18.92 68.54 -22.42
CA ILE A 2 -18.93 67.90 -21.10
C ILE A 2 -19.81 66.63 -20.96
N HIS A 3 -19.08 65.63 -20.47
CA HIS A 3 -19.26 64.20 -20.39
C HIS A 3 -19.67 63.77 -18.97
N HIS A 4 -19.99 62.47 -18.87
CA HIS A 4 -19.96 61.59 -17.69
C HIS A 4 -21.17 61.61 -16.75
N SER A 5 -21.65 60.50 -16.18
CA SER A 5 -21.37 59.06 -16.30
C SER A 5 -22.39 58.35 -15.39
N SER A 6 -22.99 57.24 -15.81
CA SER A 6 -23.65 56.32 -14.86
C SER A 6 -23.35 54.88 -15.21
N GLU A 7 -22.86 54.16 -14.22
CA GLU A 7 -22.33 52.81 -14.25
C GLU A 7 -23.42 51.76 -14.47
N THR A 8 -23.13 50.81 -15.36
CA THR A 8 -23.98 49.67 -15.71
C THR A 8 -23.78 48.51 -14.73
N TYR A 9 -24.78 48.25 -13.89
CA TYR A 9 -24.93 46.97 -13.18
C TYR A 9 -25.54 45.93 -14.13
N TYR A 10 -24.79 44.89 -14.49
CA TYR A 10 -25.33 43.74 -15.22
C TYR A 10 -26.03 42.77 -14.26
N ARG A 11 -27.37 42.83 -14.22
CA ARG A 11 -28.24 41.74 -13.75
C ARG A 11 -28.75 40.98 -14.98
N LEU A 12 -28.38 39.70 -15.10
CA LEU A 12 -28.89 38.82 -16.15
C LEU A 12 -30.12 38.04 -15.66
N GLY A 13 -31.26 38.38 -16.27
CA GLY A 13 -32.23 37.41 -16.81
C GLY A 13 -33.22 36.74 -15.85
N LYS A 14 -34.41 37.33 -15.74
CA LYS A 14 -35.66 36.60 -15.48
C LYS A 14 -36.31 36.26 -16.83
N ASN A 15 -36.78 35.03 -17.02
CA ASN A 15 -37.83 34.69 -17.98
C ASN A 15 -38.84 33.73 -17.32
N LEU A 16 -40.11 33.93 -17.71
CA LEU A 16 -41.40 33.56 -17.10
C LEU A 16 -41.93 32.19 -17.63
N PRO A 17 -43.18 31.74 -17.34
CA PRO A 17 -43.53 30.38 -16.90
C PRO A 17 -44.18 29.45 -17.97
N SER A 18 -44.52 28.24 -17.54
CA SER A 18 -45.18 27.10 -18.23
C SER A 18 -44.24 26.31 -19.14
N SER A 19 -44.15 24.99 -19.07
CA SER A 19 -45.22 23.98 -19.07
C SER A 19 -44.69 22.68 -18.44
N GLY A 20 -45.60 21.93 -17.83
CA GLY A 20 -45.28 20.69 -17.12
C GLY A 20 -44.72 19.61 -18.03
N ASN A 21 -43.60 19.04 -17.60
CA ASN A 21 -43.24 17.65 -17.84
C ASN A 21 -42.75 17.11 -16.50
N PHE A 22 -43.54 16.22 -15.89
CA PHE A 22 -43.13 15.40 -14.75
C PHE A 22 -42.03 14.44 -15.24
N VAL A 23 -40.80 14.92 -15.30
CA VAL A 23 -39.63 14.07 -15.39
C VAL A 23 -39.23 13.74 -13.97
N ARG A 24 -39.50 12.51 -13.54
CA ARG A 24 -38.77 11.90 -12.42
C ARG A 24 -37.31 11.77 -12.84
N THR A 25 -36.55 12.85 -12.75
CA THR A 25 -35.10 12.77 -12.67
C THR A 25 -34.77 12.46 -11.22
N SER A 26 -34.44 11.21 -10.95
CA SER A 26 -33.66 10.85 -9.78
C SER A 26 -32.33 11.60 -9.85
N LEU A 27 -32.26 12.76 -9.19
CA LEU A 27 -31.05 13.57 -8.98
C LEU A 27 -30.12 12.88 -7.97
N SER A 28 -29.64 11.68 -8.30
CA SER A 28 -28.49 11.05 -7.65
C SER A 28 -27.32 11.00 -8.64
N ALA A 29 -26.96 12.18 -9.13
CA ALA A 29 -25.90 12.40 -10.10
C ALA A 29 -24.53 12.52 -9.41
N LEU A 30 -24.03 11.45 -8.80
CA LEU A 30 -22.64 11.43 -8.30
C LEU A 30 -21.60 10.99 -9.35
N SER A 31 -21.10 11.97 -10.09
CA SER A 31 -19.70 11.94 -10.53
C SER A 31 -18.81 11.70 -9.31
N PHE A 32 -17.80 10.82 -9.36
CA PHE A 32 -16.86 10.70 -8.24
C PHE A 32 -16.12 12.03 -8.07
N HIS A 33 -16.37 12.75 -6.97
CA HIS A 33 -15.80 14.09 -6.72
C HIS A 33 -14.45 14.02 -6.00
N ILE A 34 -14.32 13.04 -5.12
CA ILE A 34 -13.07 12.63 -4.50
C ILE A 34 -12.66 11.31 -5.15
N ILE A 35 -11.49 11.30 -5.80
CA ILE A 35 -10.86 10.09 -6.30
C ILE A 35 -9.74 9.73 -5.33
N ALA A 36 -9.51 8.44 -5.15
CA ALA A 36 -8.37 7.97 -4.40
C ALA A 36 -7.17 7.74 -5.32
N VAL A 37 -6.02 8.31 -4.97
CA VAL A 37 -4.74 8.02 -5.64
C VAL A 37 -4.14 6.74 -5.06
N SER A 38 -3.37 5.99 -5.86
CA SER A 38 -2.67 4.80 -5.39
C SER A 38 -1.68 5.15 -4.25
N PRO A 39 -1.80 4.53 -3.06
CA PRO A 39 -0.90 4.81 -1.94
C PRO A 39 0.52 4.34 -2.21
N THR A 40 1.50 5.11 -1.73
CA THR A 40 2.87 4.63 -1.52
C THR A 40 3.09 4.49 -0.02
N ILE A 41 3.22 3.25 0.47
CA ILE A 41 3.52 3.00 1.88
C ILE A 41 5.03 3.09 2.11
N THR A 42 5.39 3.77 3.18
CA THR A 42 6.78 3.81 3.66
C THR A 42 7.00 2.68 4.65
N ILE A 43 8.13 2.00 4.51
CA ILE A 43 8.57 0.95 5.45
C ILE A 43 8.75 1.65 6.81
N PRO A 44 8.24 1.07 7.92
CA PRO A 44 8.56 1.62 9.23
C PRO A 44 10.09 1.65 9.38
N ASN A 45 10.65 2.75 9.87
CA ASN A 45 12.06 2.78 10.27
C ASN A 45 12.26 1.65 11.27
N THR A 46 12.89 0.57 10.84
CA THR A 46 13.21 -0.57 11.68
C THR A 46 14.22 -0.10 12.71
N ALA A 47 13.75 0.24 13.90
CA ALA A 47 14.57 0.03 15.08
C ALA A 47 14.85 -1.47 15.09
N VAL A 48 16.09 -1.83 14.77
CA VAL A 48 16.60 -3.20 14.91
C VAL A 48 16.15 -3.67 16.29
N PHE A 49 15.22 -4.64 16.33
CA PHE A 49 14.93 -5.35 17.56
C PHE A 49 16.26 -5.94 18.00
N ALA A 50 16.86 -5.35 19.04
CA ALA A 50 18.03 -5.92 19.67
C ALA A 50 17.60 -7.31 20.14
N PHE A 51 18.13 -8.34 19.47
CA PHE A 51 18.02 -9.72 19.91
C PHE A 51 18.75 -9.78 21.26
N GLN A 52 18.00 -9.61 22.33
CA GLN A 52 18.48 -9.90 23.67
C GLN A 52 18.47 -11.42 23.80
N PHE A 53 19.57 -12.05 23.39
CA PHE A 53 19.88 -13.39 23.83
C PHE A 53 20.04 -13.33 25.34
N ASP A 54 19.03 -13.79 26.07
CA ASP A 54 19.20 -14.11 27.49
C ASP A 54 20.29 -15.19 27.60
N GLY A 55 21.49 -14.77 28.03
CA GLY A 55 22.41 -15.64 28.76
C GLY A 55 23.57 -16.33 28.02
N CYS A 56 23.90 -15.97 26.78
CA CYS A 56 25.15 -16.45 26.15
C CYS A 56 26.05 -15.27 25.76
N GLU A 57 27.03 -14.99 26.61
CA GLU A 57 28.11 -14.05 26.34
C GLU A 57 28.90 -14.50 25.11
N TYR A 58 28.92 -13.69 24.06
CA TYR A 58 29.69 -13.97 22.85
C TYR A 58 31.17 -13.72 23.13
N GLN A 59 31.94 -14.79 23.31
CA GLN A 59 33.40 -14.75 23.38
C GLN A 59 33.96 -14.83 21.95
N PRO A 60 34.55 -13.76 21.39
CA PRO A 60 35.24 -13.87 20.10
C PRO A 60 36.49 -14.75 20.24
N PRO A 61 36.81 -15.60 19.24
CA PRO A 61 38.05 -16.37 19.25
C PRO A 61 39.27 -15.44 19.23
N ALA A 62 40.24 -15.74 20.09
CA ALA A 62 41.49 -15.02 20.19
C ALA A 62 42.40 -15.31 18.98
N GLY A 63 42.87 -14.25 18.32
CA GLY A 63 43.73 -14.27 17.13
C GLY A 63 42.93 -13.84 15.89
N ASP A 64 43.19 -12.72 15.21
CA ASP A 64 44.47 -12.09 14.91
C ASP A 64 44.42 -10.57 15.08
N GLN A 65 45.53 -10.04 15.58
CA GLN A 65 45.84 -8.63 15.65
C GLN A 65 46.04 -8.09 14.23
N THR A 66 45.23 -7.13 13.79
CA THR A 66 45.76 -5.94 13.11
C THR A 66 44.90 -4.73 13.39
N CYS A 67 45.59 -3.71 13.85
CA CYS A 67 45.11 -2.48 14.43
C CYS A 67 44.77 -1.49 13.31
N LEU A 68 43.64 -0.79 13.37
CA LEU A 68 43.55 0.63 13.00
C LEU A 68 42.40 1.25 13.79
N GLY A 69 42.78 2.16 14.69
CA GLY A 69 41.95 2.68 15.77
C GLY A 69 40.85 3.64 15.34
N TYR A 70 39.69 3.45 15.95
CA TYR A 70 38.66 4.47 16.12
C TYR A 70 39.08 5.40 17.28
N LEU A 71 39.23 6.70 17.01
CA LEU A 71 39.25 7.73 18.05
C LEU A 71 37.88 8.38 18.15
N ALA A 72 37.44 8.51 19.39
CA ALA A 72 36.17 9.07 19.82
C ALA A 72 36.23 10.60 20.03
N CYS A 73 35.07 11.24 19.83
CA CYS A 73 34.47 12.36 20.57
C CYS A 73 35.24 13.69 20.77
N GLY A 74 34.59 14.83 20.43
CA GLY A 74 35.02 16.17 20.87
C GLY A 74 34.28 17.37 20.25
N GLN A 75 33.21 17.79 20.93
CA GLN A 75 32.49 19.08 20.99
C GLN A 75 33.04 20.42 20.42
N LEU A 76 32.08 21.28 19.99
CA LEU A 76 31.95 22.77 20.09
C LEU A 76 32.15 23.69 18.84
N LEU A 77 31.07 24.46 18.58
CA LEU A 77 30.93 25.88 18.13
C LEU A 77 31.23 26.31 16.67
N SER A 78 30.25 27.05 16.12
CA SER A 78 30.25 27.87 14.88
C SER A 78 30.86 29.27 15.13
N PRO A 79 30.89 30.29 14.21
CA PRO A 79 30.38 30.39 12.82
C PRO A 79 31.28 31.16 11.78
N ARG A 80 30.76 31.30 10.53
CA ARG A 80 31.12 32.25 9.42
C ARG A 80 32.50 32.00 8.76
N THR A 81 32.70 32.09 7.44
CA THR A 81 32.28 33.06 6.40
C THR A 81 32.35 32.44 5.00
N ARG A 82 31.43 32.82 4.09
CA ARG A 82 31.62 32.73 2.62
C ARG A 82 32.60 33.80 2.13
N PRO A 83 33.18 33.66 0.94
CA PRO A 83 32.63 34.43 -0.18
C PRO A 83 32.50 33.68 -1.51
N CYS A 84 31.59 34.19 -2.33
CA CYS A 84 31.42 33.99 -3.77
C CYS A 84 32.72 34.37 -4.53
N CYS A 85 33.00 33.96 -5.78
CA CYS A 85 32.39 34.39 -7.04
C CYS A 85 33.09 33.61 -8.21
N LEU A 86 32.35 33.09 -9.21
CA LEU A 86 32.21 33.60 -10.59
C LEU A 86 33.18 33.00 -11.65
N TRP A 87 32.55 32.51 -12.73
CA TRP A 87 33.03 32.32 -14.13
C TRP A 87 33.93 31.09 -14.36
N GLN A 88 33.82 30.29 -15.43
CA GLN A 88 33.31 30.54 -16.78
C GLN A 88 33.00 29.20 -17.48
N GLN A 89 32.04 29.20 -18.40
CA GLN A 89 31.77 28.12 -19.35
C GLN A 89 32.89 28.02 -20.38
N THR A 90 33.38 26.82 -20.70
CA THR A 90 33.78 26.51 -22.08
C THR A 90 33.64 25.02 -22.38
N ILE A 91 32.96 24.75 -23.48
CA ILE A 91 32.78 23.48 -24.18
C ILE A 91 34.14 23.04 -24.74
N GLN A 92 34.49 21.75 -24.63
CA GLN A 92 35.08 20.90 -25.69
C GLN A 92 35.55 19.54 -25.15
N SER A 93 34.92 18.48 -25.65
CA SER A 93 35.52 17.15 -25.84
C SER A 93 36.25 17.15 -27.22
N PRO A 94 37.03 16.12 -27.63
CA PRO A 94 37.24 14.80 -27.02
C PRO A 94 38.70 14.26 -27.06
N ALA A 95 38.84 13.03 -26.55
CA ALA A 95 39.87 12.02 -26.86
C ALA A 95 41.24 12.13 -26.16
N GLY A 96 41.55 11.07 -25.40
CA GLY A 96 42.87 10.80 -24.82
C GLY A 96 42.78 9.65 -23.85
N GLY A 97 43.04 8.44 -24.32
CA GLY A 97 42.94 7.21 -23.53
C GLY A 97 43.91 7.19 -22.35
N THR A 98 43.46 6.62 -21.23
CA THR A 98 44.38 6.13 -20.21
C THR A 98 43.77 4.88 -19.57
N GLN A 99 44.57 3.82 -19.63
CA GLN A 99 44.30 2.49 -19.14
C GLN A 99 44.09 2.50 -17.62
N GLN A 100 43.10 1.77 -17.13
CA GLN A 100 43.09 1.28 -15.75
C GLN A 100 42.92 -0.23 -15.77
N SER A 101 43.85 -0.89 -15.09
CA SER A 101 44.05 -2.33 -15.06
C SER A 101 42.88 -3.03 -14.38
N ARG A 102 42.35 -4.04 -15.06
CA ARG A 102 41.46 -5.04 -14.49
C ARG A 102 42.35 -6.18 -14.03
N PHE A 103 42.40 -6.46 -12.73
CA PHE A 103 42.98 -7.70 -12.22
C PHE A 103 42.03 -8.85 -12.60
N GLN A 104 42.41 -9.61 -13.62
CA GLN A 104 41.83 -10.92 -13.93
C GLN A 104 42.85 -11.98 -13.52
N SER A 105 42.40 -12.91 -12.68
CA SER A 105 43.15 -14.07 -12.25
C SER A 105 43.43 -14.98 -13.44
N SER A 106 44.71 -15.21 -13.73
CA SER A 106 45.19 -16.15 -14.74
C SER A 106 45.15 -17.58 -14.19
N SER A 107 44.28 -18.44 -14.72
CA SER A 107 44.51 -19.89 -14.70
C SER A 107 45.15 -20.30 -16.02
N ALA A 108 46.34 -20.87 -15.94
CA ALA A 108 47.19 -21.26 -17.06
C ALA A 108 46.50 -22.28 -17.99
N ALA A 109 46.62 -22.04 -19.29
CA ALA A 109 46.28 -23.00 -20.33
C ALA A 109 47.36 -24.09 -20.40
N MET A 110 46.93 -25.35 -20.32
CA MET A 110 47.69 -26.48 -20.86
C MET A 110 46.90 -27.01 -22.05
N GLU A 111 47.57 -27.06 -23.20
CA GLU A 111 47.10 -27.70 -24.42
C GLU A 111 46.97 -29.21 -24.18
N GLU A 112 45.76 -29.74 -24.32
CA GLU A 112 45.55 -31.17 -24.52
C GLU A 112 44.62 -31.39 -25.71
N ASN A 113 45.02 -32.34 -26.55
CA ASN A 113 44.55 -32.58 -27.90
C ASN A 113 43.03 -32.80 -27.99
N LEU A 114 42.39 -32.06 -28.90
CA LEU A 114 41.01 -32.31 -29.33
C LEU A 114 40.97 -33.59 -30.18
N VAL A 115 40.50 -34.68 -29.60
CA VAL A 115 39.99 -35.85 -30.33
C VAL A 115 38.48 -35.67 -30.45
N PHE A 116 37.99 -35.50 -31.68
CA PHE A 116 36.58 -35.61 -31.99
C PHE A 116 36.17 -37.08 -31.90
N GLU A 117 35.36 -37.45 -30.91
CA GLU A 117 34.64 -38.72 -30.90
C GLU A 117 33.22 -38.48 -31.44
N ASP A 118 32.89 -39.21 -32.50
CA ASP A 118 31.57 -39.23 -33.13
C ASP A 118 30.49 -39.74 -32.15
N ASP A 119 29.35 -39.06 -32.13
CA ASP A 119 28.16 -39.39 -31.35
C ASP A 119 27.58 -40.77 -31.75
N ASP A 120 27.81 -41.78 -30.92
CA ASP A 120 27.06 -43.04 -30.94
C ASP A 120 25.83 -42.92 -30.01
N PRO A 121 24.59 -43.10 -30.49
CA PRO A 121 23.40 -42.90 -29.69
C PRO A 121 23.08 -44.17 -28.89
N SER A 122 23.84 -44.42 -27.81
CA SER A 122 23.44 -45.46 -26.87
C SER A 122 23.75 -45.11 -25.41
N ALA A 123 22.66 -44.94 -24.66
CA ALA A 123 22.57 -45.14 -23.21
C ALA A 123 23.40 -44.21 -22.29
N SER A 124 23.24 -42.88 -22.42
CA SER A 124 23.30 -42.03 -21.23
C SER A 124 21.98 -42.19 -20.47
N SER A 125 22.01 -43.03 -19.44
CA SER A 125 20.94 -43.13 -18.46
C SER A 125 20.80 -41.78 -17.75
N THR A 126 19.95 -40.92 -18.30
CA THR A 126 19.36 -39.81 -17.54
C THR A 126 18.59 -40.46 -16.40
N SER A 127 19.23 -40.56 -15.24
CA SER A 127 18.59 -40.80 -13.96
C SER A 127 17.58 -39.67 -13.75
N ARG A 128 16.38 -39.83 -14.33
CA ARG A 128 15.20 -39.09 -13.90
C ARG A 128 14.99 -39.49 -12.47
N HIS A 129 15.31 -38.60 -11.53
CA HIS A 129 14.84 -38.75 -10.16
C HIS A 129 13.34 -39.08 -10.22
N PRO A 130 12.87 -40.09 -9.48
CA PRO A 130 11.45 -40.41 -9.49
C PRO A 130 10.72 -39.21 -8.93
N SER A 131 10.07 -38.43 -9.81
CA SER A 131 9.20 -37.34 -9.41
C SER A 131 8.16 -37.96 -8.49
N SER A 132 8.18 -37.59 -7.21
CA SER A 132 7.22 -38.15 -6.28
C SER A 132 5.80 -37.81 -6.76
N PRO A 133 4.81 -38.68 -6.52
CA PRO A 133 3.45 -38.51 -7.04
C PRO A 133 2.68 -37.36 -6.37
N TYR A 134 3.23 -36.72 -5.34
CA TYR A 134 2.53 -35.72 -4.55
C TYR A 134 2.76 -34.29 -5.07
N ALA A 135 1.69 -33.50 -5.08
CA ALA A 135 1.72 -32.11 -5.54
C ALA A 135 2.48 -31.17 -4.60
N SER A 136 2.47 -31.48 -3.29
CA SER A 136 3.09 -30.70 -2.21
C SER A 136 3.87 -31.64 -1.27
N PRO A 137 4.83 -31.12 -0.48
CA PRO A 137 5.62 -31.92 0.44
C PRO A 137 4.75 -32.53 1.55
N LEU A 138 5.18 -33.69 2.07
CA LEU A 138 4.49 -34.36 3.16
C LEU A 138 4.52 -33.52 4.43
N THR A 139 3.47 -33.62 5.25
CA THR A 139 3.37 -32.85 6.50
C THR A 139 4.50 -33.14 7.49
N GLU A 140 5.05 -34.35 7.49
CA GLU A 140 6.18 -34.75 8.33
C GLU A 140 7.49 -34.04 7.93
N ALA A 141 7.66 -33.74 6.64
CA ALA A 141 8.83 -33.02 6.14
C ALA A 141 8.95 -31.61 6.76
N ALA A 142 7.84 -31.03 7.20
CA ALA A 142 7.82 -29.73 7.87
C ALA A 142 8.62 -29.70 9.17
N LEU A 143 8.75 -30.84 9.87
CA LEU A 143 9.51 -30.94 11.12
C LEU A 143 11.02 -30.88 10.90
N HIS A 144 11.48 -31.24 9.70
CA HIS A 144 12.90 -31.27 9.35
C HIS A 144 13.36 -30.00 8.60
N SER A 145 12.45 -29.07 8.30
CA SER A 145 12.77 -27.84 7.58
C SER A 145 13.37 -26.78 8.51
N ALA A 146 14.64 -26.45 8.28
CA ALA A 146 15.31 -25.34 8.95
C ALA A 146 14.70 -23.99 8.57
N LYS A 147 14.24 -23.83 7.31
CA LYS A 147 13.62 -22.59 6.82
C LYS A 147 12.32 -22.27 7.56
N LEU A 148 11.47 -23.29 7.78
CA LEU A 148 10.24 -23.14 8.56
C LEU A 148 10.50 -22.79 10.02
N ALA A 149 11.44 -23.49 10.66
CA ALA A 149 11.82 -23.22 12.04
C ALA A 149 12.35 -21.78 12.20
N ALA A 150 13.17 -21.32 11.25
CA ALA A 150 13.68 -19.96 11.23
C ALA A 150 12.58 -18.92 11.02
N LEU A 151 11.65 -19.15 10.08
CA LEU A 151 10.52 -18.25 9.84
C LEU A 151 9.59 -18.16 11.07
N HIS A 152 9.31 -19.29 11.71
CA HIS A 152 8.47 -19.36 12.92
C HIS A 152 9.09 -18.55 14.07
N ALA A 153 10.40 -18.70 14.29
CA ALA A 153 11.15 -17.94 15.29
C ALA A 153 11.23 -16.44 14.95
N ARG A 154 11.48 -16.09 13.68
CA ARG A 154 11.61 -14.69 13.22
C ARG A 154 10.34 -13.88 13.43
N LEU A 155 9.19 -14.51 13.23
CA LEU A 155 7.87 -13.88 13.42
C LEU A 155 7.37 -13.98 14.87
N ALA A 156 8.20 -14.48 15.79
CA ALA A 156 7.86 -14.67 17.21
C ALA A 156 6.51 -15.38 17.43
N LEU A 157 6.24 -16.40 16.62
CA LEU A 157 4.93 -17.05 16.61
C LEU A 157 4.67 -17.86 17.87
N PRO A 158 3.38 -18.00 18.27
CA PRO A 158 3.03 -18.76 19.47
C PRO A 158 3.46 -20.23 19.32
N LYS A 159 4.06 -20.79 20.38
CA LYS A 159 4.47 -22.21 20.44
C LYS A 159 3.30 -23.19 20.22
N LYS A 160 2.05 -22.73 20.40
CA LYS A 160 0.83 -23.49 20.12
C LYS A 160 0.61 -23.74 18.62
N LEU A 161 1.23 -22.96 17.76
CA LEU A 161 1.16 -23.10 16.30
C LEU A 161 2.23 -24.10 15.84
N PRO A 162 1.85 -25.29 15.36
CA PRO A 162 2.80 -26.31 14.94
C PRO A 162 3.39 -25.98 13.55
N LEU A 163 4.61 -26.49 13.30
CA LEU A 163 5.32 -26.28 12.04
C LEU A 163 4.57 -26.85 10.82
N GLN A 164 3.78 -27.91 11.02
CA GLN A 164 2.95 -28.51 9.97
C GLN A 164 1.84 -27.57 9.50
N THR A 165 1.17 -26.85 10.42
CA THR A 165 0.20 -25.83 10.03
C THR A 165 0.89 -24.66 9.34
N MET A 166 2.09 -24.28 9.80
CA MET A 166 2.89 -23.26 9.12
C MET A 166 3.23 -23.68 7.68
N ALA A 167 3.71 -24.89 7.45
CA ALA A 167 4.00 -25.43 6.13
C ALA A 167 2.78 -25.34 5.20
N ARG A 168 1.59 -25.68 5.71
CA ARG A 168 0.33 -25.55 4.94
C ARG A 168 0.06 -24.12 4.48
N THR A 169 0.46 -23.09 5.22
CA THR A 169 0.26 -21.69 4.79
C THR A 169 1.05 -21.33 3.54
N LEU A 170 2.14 -22.05 3.24
CA LEU A 170 3.02 -21.82 2.09
C LEU A 170 2.60 -22.60 0.83
N VAL A 171 1.56 -23.42 0.90
CA VAL A 171 1.04 -24.19 -0.24
C VAL A 171 -0.19 -23.48 -0.79
N ASP A 172 -0.04 -22.81 -1.95
CA ASP A 172 -1.17 -22.17 -2.63
C ASP A 172 -2.06 -23.21 -3.36
N PRO A 173 -3.37 -22.95 -3.54
CA PRO A 173 -4.26 -23.80 -4.32
C PRO A 173 -3.79 -24.13 -5.74
N SER A 174 -2.97 -23.26 -6.34
CA SER A 174 -2.36 -23.50 -7.66
C SER A 174 -1.25 -24.57 -7.63
N ALA A 175 -0.64 -24.81 -6.46
CA ALA A 175 0.32 -25.90 -6.27
C ALA A 175 -0.39 -27.21 -5.91
N ASP A 176 -1.37 -27.15 -5.00
CA ASP A 176 -2.14 -28.33 -4.58
C ASP A 176 -3.65 -28.08 -4.67
N PRO A 177 -4.38 -28.81 -5.55
CA PRO A 177 -5.83 -28.65 -5.68
C PRO A 177 -6.60 -29.12 -4.44
N ASN A 178 -5.99 -29.93 -3.56
CA ASN A 178 -6.66 -30.44 -2.38
C ASN A 178 -6.83 -29.36 -1.31
N LEU A 179 -8.08 -29.06 -0.97
CA LEU A 179 -8.47 -28.07 0.05
C LEU A 179 -7.87 -28.31 1.44
N ARG A 180 -7.53 -29.57 1.76
CA ARG A 180 -6.95 -29.95 3.06
C ARG A 180 -5.47 -29.57 3.19
N PHE A 181 -4.74 -29.52 2.07
CA PHE A 181 -3.29 -29.31 2.05
C PHE A 181 -2.89 -27.95 1.52
N ASN A 182 -3.82 -27.20 0.92
CA ASN A 182 -3.58 -25.82 0.49
C ASN A 182 -4.06 -24.78 1.53
N ASN A 183 -3.66 -23.53 1.27
CA ASN A 183 -3.90 -22.37 2.12
C ASN A 183 -5.19 -21.58 1.78
N ALA A 184 -6.03 -22.01 0.83
CA ALA A 184 -7.20 -21.23 0.38
C ALA A 184 -8.16 -20.85 1.53
N SER A 185 -8.55 -21.84 2.32
CA SER A 185 -9.48 -21.65 3.44
C SER A 185 -8.87 -20.76 4.53
N LEU A 186 -7.58 -20.93 4.81
CA LEU A 186 -6.84 -20.11 5.76
C LEU A 186 -6.75 -18.66 5.26
N ALA A 187 -6.41 -18.45 3.98
CA ALA A 187 -6.31 -17.14 3.37
C ALA A 187 -7.65 -16.38 3.38
N GLN A 188 -8.78 -17.07 3.15
CA GLN A 188 -10.10 -16.46 3.23
C GLN A 188 -10.43 -15.97 4.65
N LEU A 189 -10.22 -16.81 5.66
CA LEU A 189 -10.47 -16.44 7.06
C LEU A 189 -9.54 -15.32 7.51
N GLY A 190 -8.25 -15.42 7.21
CA GLY A 190 -7.28 -14.41 7.59
C GLY A 190 -7.47 -13.08 6.87
N GLY A 191 -7.87 -13.11 5.59
CA GLY A 191 -8.30 -11.90 4.87
C GLY A 191 -9.42 -11.19 5.61
N SER A 192 -10.46 -11.93 6.01
CA SER A 192 -11.59 -11.38 6.77
C SER A 192 -11.16 -10.75 8.11
N ILE A 193 -10.25 -11.41 8.84
CA ILE A 193 -9.72 -10.92 10.12
C ILE A 193 -8.91 -9.62 9.92
N ILE A 194 -8.02 -9.58 8.93
CA ILE A 194 -7.22 -8.40 8.64
C ILE A 194 -8.13 -7.24 8.22
N SER A 195 -9.04 -7.48 7.28
CA SER A 195 -9.96 -6.46 6.75
C SER A 195 -10.85 -5.89 7.85
N PHE A 196 -11.35 -6.73 8.76
CA PHE A 196 -12.11 -6.28 9.93
C PHE A 196 -11.29 -5.34 10.83
N HIS A 197 -10.08 -5.75 11.22
CA HIS A 197 -9.23 -4.96 12.12
C HIS A 197 -8.69 -3.67 11.48
N VAL A 198 -8.41 -3.69 10.18
CA VAL A 198 -8.01 -2.48 9.43
C VAL A 198 -9.18 -1.51 9.31
N ALA A 199 -10.37 -2.01 8.96
CA ALA A 199 -11.56 -1.17 8.80
C ALA A 199 -11.99 -0.52 10.11
N GLU A 200 -12.05 -1.27 11.22
CA GLU A 200 -12.42 -0.70 12.52
C GLU A 200 -11.41 0.38 12.97
N PHE A 201 -10.12 0.16 12.70
CA PHE A 201 -9.07 1.12 13.03
C PHE A 201 -9.22 2.40 12.21
N LEU A 202 -9.42 2.29 10.90
CA LEU A 202 -9.58 3.44 10.00
C LEU A 202 -10.83 4.26 10.36
N LEU A 203 -11.97 3.60 10.61
CA LEU A 203 -13.22 4.27 10.96
C LEU A 203 -13.14 4.97 12.31
N CYS A 204 -12.51 4.36 13.32
CA CYS A 204 -12.35 5.01 14.62
C CYS A 204 -11.34 6.16 14.58
N LYS A 205 -10.26 6.01 13.79
CA LYS A 205 -9.21 7.04 13.69
C LYS A 205 -9.63 8.23 12.83
N TYR A 206 -10.38 8.00 11.74
CA TYR A 206 -10.85 8.99 10.78
C TYR A 206 -12.36 8.79 10.48
N PRO A 207 -13.25 9.19 11.40
CA PRO A 207 -14.69 8.93 11.27
C PRO A 207 -15.38 9.65 10.10
N ARG A 208 -14.74 10.68 9.53
CA ARG A 208 -15.26 11.49 8.41
C ARG A 208 -14.67 11.09 7.06
N LEU A 209 -13.93 9.98 6.98
CA LEU A 209 -13.20 9.64 5.77
C LEU A 209 -14.16 9.31 4.60
N PRO A 210 -14.00 9.96 3.42
CA PRO A 210 -14.77 9.62 2.22
C PRO A 210 -14.61 8.14 1.85
N MET A 211 -15.68 7.53 1.31
CA MET A 211 -15.71 6.07 1.10
C MET A 211 -14.65 5.61 0.07
N ALA A 212 -14.40 6.43 -0.95
CA ALA A 212 -13.37 6.13 -1.95
C ALA A 212 -11.96 6.11 -1.32
N ILE A 213 -11.70 7.04 -0.40
CA ILE A 213 -10.43 7.12 0.32
C ILE A 213 -10.31 6.00 1.34
N LEU A 214 -11.41 5.60 1.98
CA LEU A 214 -11.45 4.46 2.89
C LEU A 214 -11.05 3.16 2.17
N PHE A 215 -11.60 2.89 0.99
CA PHE A 215 -11.21 1.72 0.18
C PHE A 215 -9.73 1.74 -0.19
N ALA A 216 -9.21 2.89 -0.65
CA ALA A 216 -7.80 3.00 -0.99
C ALA A 216 -6.88 2.90 0.23
N ALA A 217 -7.29 3.45 1.39
CA ALA A 217 -6.55 3.31 2.63
C ALA A 217 -6.54 1.85 3.12
N SER A 218 -7.68 1.15 3.02
CA SER A 218 -7.76 -0.30 3.26
C SER A 218 -6.80 -1.04 2.33
N GLY A 219 -6.92 -0.85 1.01
CA GLY A 219 -6.01 -1.43 0.01
C GLY A 219 -4.54 -1.07 0.22
N ALA A 220 -4.25 0.10 0.80
CA ALA A 220 -2.90 0.43 1.24
C ALA A 220 -2.44 -0.54 2.33
N TYR A 221 -3.20 -0.69 3.42
CA TYR A 221 -2.80 -1.50 4.58
C TYR A 221 -2.77 -2.99 4.27
N ASN A 222 -3.82 -3.55 3.66
CA ASN A 222 -3.98 -5.00 3.48
C ASN A 222 -4.23 -5.43 2.03
N GLY A 223 -3.97 -4.57 1.05
CA GLY A 223 -4.01 -4.95 -0.36
C GLY A 223 -2.90 -5.95 -0.74
N PRO A 224 -3.07 -6.66 -1.87
CA PRO A 224 -2.19 -7.76 -2.26
C PRO A 224 -0.73 -7.33 -2.42
N ARG A 225 -0.49 -6.13 -2.96
CA ARG A 225 0.86 -5.56 -3.12
C ARG A 225 1.55 -5.33 -1.79
N THR A 226 0.85 -4.75 -0.81
CA THR A 226 1.41 -4.48 0.51
C THR A 226 1.69 -5.77 1.27
N LEU A 227 0.76 -6.73 1.23
CA LEU A 227 0.97 -8.04 1.83
C LEU A 227 2.13 -8.80 1.15
N ALA A 228 2.35 -8.61 -0.15
CA ALA A 228 3.51 -9.18 -0.83
C ALA A 228 4.83 -8.59 -0.33
N ILE A 229 4.89 -7.27 -0.13
CA ILE A 229 6.06 -6.61 0.46
C ILE A 229 6.30 -7.15 1.88
N ILE A 230 5.24 -7.28 2.70
CA ILE A 230 5.32 -7.86 4.05
C ILE A 230 5.92 -9.26 4.02
N ALA A 231 5.44 -10.13 3.11
CA ALA A 231 5.95 -11.49 3.00
C ALA A 231 7.44 -11.54 2.62
N GLN A 232 7.86 -10.63 1.74
CA GLN A 232 9.27 -10.50 1.35
C GLN A 232 10.14 -10.00 2.50
N GLU A 233 9.65 -9.03 3.29
CA GLU A 233 10.33 -8.56 4.51
C GLU A 233 10.47 -9.67 5.56
N TRP A 234 9.50 -10.58 5.63
CA TRP A 234 9.59 -11.77 6.47
C TRP A 234 10.62 -12.78 5.98
N GLY A 235 11.25 -12.57 4.82
CA GLY A 235 12.25 -13.45 4.23
C GLY A 235 11.66 -14.73 3.65
N VAL A 236 10.43 -14.67 3.13
CA VAL A 236 9.79 -15.80 2.47
C VAL A 236 10.25 -15.88 1.02
N GLU A 237 10.82 -17.03 0.65
CA GLU A 237 11.31 -17.30 -0.69
C GLU A 237 10.30 -18.11 -1.48
N THR A 238 10.20 -17.88 -2.79
CA THR A 238 9.35 -18.70 -3.68
C THR A 238 10.08 -19.93 -4.19
N ALA A 239 9.38 -21.06 -4.29
CA ALA A 239 9.84 -22.20 -5.05
C ALA A 239 9.94 -21.87 -6.56
N ALA A 240 10.83 -22.55 -7.27
CA ALA A 240 10.93 -22.42 -8.74
C ALA A 240 9.70 -23.04 -9.42
N TYR A 241 9.34 -24.25 -8.99
CA TYR A 241 8.18 -25.01 -9.43
C TYR A 241 7.57 -25.73 -8.22
N PRO A 242 6.23 -25.87 -8.12
CA PRO A 242 5.61 -26.61 -7.03
C PRO A 242 5.92 -28.11 -7.13
N GLY A 243 6.22 -28.75 -6.01
CA GLY A 243 6.48 -30.18 -5.97
C GLY A 243 6.79 -30.68 -4.56
N SER A 244 6.67 -31.98 -4.38
CA SER A 244 6.92 -32.67 -3.11
C SER A 244 8.38 -32.67 -2.63
N GLU A 245 9.31 -32.53 -3.57
CA GLU A 245 10.76 -32.51 -3.31
C GLU A 245 11.26 -31.17 -2.75
N VAL A 246 10.43 -30.13 -2.90
CA VAL A 246 10.76 -28.79 -2.46
C VAL A 246 10.60 -28.71 -0.94
N ASP A 247 11.55 -28.05 -0.28
CA ASP A 247 11.48 -27.75 1.15
C ASP A 247 10.14 -27.03 1.48
N PRO A 248 9.35 -27.53 2.45
CA PRO A 248 8.09 -26.91 2.85
C PRO A 248 8.23 -25.48 3.40
N GLY A 249 9.45 -25.00 3.65
CA GLY A 249 9.74 -23.61 4.00
C GLY A 249 9.73 -22.62 2.83
N LEU A 250 9.50 -23.08 1.60
CA LEU A 250 9.38 -22.25 0.41
C LEU A 250 7.90 -22.05 0.03
N LEU A 251 7.55 -20.86 -0.46
CA LEU A 251 6.21 -20.57 -0.99
C LEU A 251 6.02 -21.27 -2.34
N GLN A 252 5.08 -22.22 -2.39
CA GLN A 252 4.78 -23.05 -3.54
C GLN A 252 3.50 -22.59 -4.23
N PHE A 253 3.62 -22.25 -5.51
CA PHE A 253 2.51 -21.88 -6.38
C PHE A 253 2.92 -22.06 -7.84
N SER A 254 1.94 -22.21 -8.73
CA SER A 254 2.20 -22.21 -10.17
C SER A 254 2.41 -20.77 -10.65
N LYS A 255 3.64 -20.45 -11.07
CA LYS A 255 4.03 -19.10 -11.51
C LYS A 255 3.44 -18.77 -12.87
N LEU A 256 2.77 -17.62 -12.96
CA LEU A 256 2.34 -17.07 -14.23
C LEU A 256 3.55 -16.67 -15.09
N LYS A 257 3.50 -16.99 -16.39
CA LYS A 257 4.57 -16.62 -17.33
C LYS A 257 4.66 -15.09 -17.46
N PRO A 258 5.88 -14.51 -17.43
CA PRO A 258 6.06 -13.09 -17.70
C PRO A 258 5.50 -12.72 -19.08
N GLY A 259 4.84 -11.57 -19.19
CA GLY A 259 4.23 -11.09 -20.44
C GLY A 259 2.80 -11.62 -20.71
N THR A 260 2.24 -12.44 -19.83
CA THR A 260 0.82 -12.84 -19.94
C THR A 260 -0.08 -11.66 -19.58
N ASN A 261 -1.07 -11.36 -20.42
CA ASN A 261 -2.02 -10.28 -20.15
C ASN A 261 -2.95 -10.68 -18.98
N LEU A 262 -2.86 -9.99 -17.84
CA LEU A 262 -3.69 -10.26 -16.65
C LEU A 262 -5.20 -10.16 -16.91
N GLY A 263 -5.60 -9.42 -17.95
CA GLY A 263 -7.00 -9.34 -18.39
C GLY A 263 -7.54 -10.60 -19.08
N GLU A 264 -6.66 -11.52 -19.50
CA GLU A 264 -7.08 -12.81 -20.06
C GLU A 264 -7.38 -13.85 -18.96
N ILE A 265 -6.76 -13.71 -17.79
CA ILE A 265 -6.86 -14.65 -16.64
C ILE A 265 -8.06 -14.33 -15.74
N GLY A 266 -9.00 -13.52 -16.25
CA GLY A 266 -10.20 -13.15 -15.50
C GLY A 266 -9.96 -12.22 -14.30
N MET A 267 -8.72 -11.77 -14.03
CA MET A 267 -8.43 -10.77 -12.98
C MET A 267 -8.85 -9.36 -13.39
N ALA A 268 -8.91 -9.07 -14.70
CA ALA A 268 -9.60 -7.90 -15.22
C ALA A 268 -10.64 -8.38 -16.25
N ARG A 269 -11.93 -8.12 -16.02
CA ARG A 269 -12.93 -8.40 -17.07
C ARG A 269 -12.63 -7.55 -18.30
N LYS A 270 -12.69 -8.21 -19.47
CA LYS A 270 -13.01 -7.64 -20.79
C LYS A 270 -14.39 -6.96 -20.78
N ASN A 271 -14.55 -5.85 -20.06
CA ASN A 271 -15.80 -5.09 -20.06
C ASN A 271 -15.63 -3.65 -20.58
N THR A 272 -14.69 -3.39 -21.50
CA THR A 272 -14.37 -2.00 -21.82
C THR A 272 -14.04 -1.67 -23.28
N ILE A 273 -14.37 -2.53 -24.25
CA ILE A 273 -14.30 -2.09 -25.66
C ILE A 273 -15.61 -2.35 -26.42
N ASP A 274 -16.27 -3.51 -26.25
CA ASP A 274 -17.45 -3.84 -27.09
C ASP A 274 -18.83 -3.64 -26.46
N GLN A 275 -18.93 -3.37 -25.15
CA GLN A 275 -20.20 -3.01 -24.51
C GLN A 275 -19.95 -1.86 -23.54
N GLY A 276 -20.68 -0.75 -23.73
CA GLY A 276 -20.42 0.55 -23.11
C GLY A 276 -20.11 0.50 -21.61
N VAL A 277 -19.20 1.37 -21.17
CA VAL A 277 -18.81 1.51 -19.77
C VAL A 277 -19.98 2.04 -18.96
N TRP A 278 -20.73 1.13 -18.32
CA TRP A 278 -21.83 1.50 -17.44
C TRP A 278 -21.29 2.14 -16.15
N ARG A 279 -21.88 3.26 -15.74
CA ARG A 279 -21.51 3.94 -14.50
C ARG A 279 -21.82 3.05 -13.29
N ARG A 280 -20.85 2.95 -12.39
CA ARG A 280 -20.95 2.21 -11.12
C ARG A 280 -21.10 3.21 -9.97
N GLY A 281 -22.02 2.99 -9.03
CA GLY A 281 -22.23 3.88 -7.88
C GLY A 281 -21.38 3.49 -6.67
N MET A 282 -20.93 4.45 -5.86
CA MET A 282 -20.17 4.17 -4.63
C MET A 282 -20.91 3.25 -3.65
N SER A 283 -22.20 3.52 -3.41
CA SER A 283 -23.04 2.71 -2.51
C SER A 283 -23.14 1.25 -2.96
N SER A 284 -23.20 1.00 -4.27
CA SER A 284 -23.24 -0.37 -4.80
C SER A 284 -21.93 -1.13 -4.57
N ARG A 285 -20.79 -0.46 -4.47
CA ARG A 285 -19.48 -1.10 -4.25
C ARG A 285 -19.40 -1.77 -2.89
N VAL A 286 -19.95 -1.15 -1.86
CA VAL A 286 -19.95 -1.70 -0.49
C VAL A 286 -20.60 -3.09 -0.42
N VAL A 287 -21.57 -3.38 -1.30
CA VAL A 287 -22.32 -4.65 -1.29
C VAL A 287 -21.88 -5.62 -2.39
N LEU A 288 -21.61 -5.12 -3.59
CA LEU A 288 -21.39 -5.95 -4.77
C LEU A 288 -19.91 -6.20 -5.10
N ASP A 289 -19.02 -5.35 -4.59
CA ASP A 289 -17.59 -5.42 -4.84
C ASP A 289 -16.86 -6.11 -3.70
N ASP A 290 -15.55 -6.25 -3.87
CA ASP A 290 -14.68 -6.81 -2.85
C ASP A 290 -14.38 -5.83 -1.70
N GLU A 291 -13.52 -6.26 -0.78
CA GLU A 291 -13.09 -5.49 0.40
C GLU A 291 -12.36 -4.18 0.06
N PHE A 292 -11.95 -3.98 -1.19
CA PHE A 292 -11.26 -2.80 -1.71
C PHE A 292 -12.13 -1.98 -2.67
N GLY A 293 -13.38 -2.37 -2.91
CA GLY A 293 -14.27 -1.72 -3.87
C GLY A 293 -13.95 -2.03 -5.33
N ASP A 294 -13.17 -3.09 -5.57
CA ASP A 294 -12.86 -3.65 -6.88
C ASP A 294 -13.89 -4.70 -7.29
N MET A 295 -14.14 -4.80 -8.60
CA MET A 295 -15.13 -5.73 -9.13
C MET A 295 -14.73 -7.18 -8.90
N ILE A 296 -15.63 -7.96 -8.31
CA ILE A 296 -15.46 -9.40 -8.21
C ILE A 296 -15.64 -10.00 -9.63
N PRO A 297 -14.62 -10.68 -10.18
CA PRO A 297 -14.76 -11.32 -11.47
C PRO A 297 -15.77 -12.46 -11.39
N GLN A 298 -16.54 -12.65 -12.47
CA GLN A 298 -17.43 -13.82 -12.58
C GLN A 298 -16.52 -15.03 -12.75
N ARG A 299 -16.39 -15.85 -11.70
CA ARG A 299 -15.60 -17.09 -11.75
C ARG A 299 -16.17 -18.00 -12.84
N ARG A 300 -15.40 -18.21 -13.90
CA ARG A 300 -15.59 -19.35 -14.82
C ARG A 300 -14.84 -20.52 -14.20
N GLY A 301 -15.56 -21.36 -13.43
CA GLY A 301 -15.00 -22.61 -12.89
C GLY A 301 -13.94 -22.48 -11.79
N ILE A 302 -13.52 -23.65 -11.28
CA ILE A 302 -12.39 -23.84 -10.37
C ILE A 302 -11.15 -24.07 -11.25
N GLU A 303 -10.73 -23.05 -11.99
CA GLU A 303 -9.50 -23.18 -12.76
C GLU A 303 -8.32 -22.94 -11.82
N VAL A 304 -7.49 -23.99 -11.68
CA VAL A 304 -6.25 -24.01 -10.90
C VAL A 304 -5.19 -23.27 -11.73
N ASP A 305 -5.42 -21.97 -11.93
CA ASP A 305 -4.62 -21.17 -12.84
C ASP A 305 -3.29 -20.75 -12.22
N ALA A 306 -2.33 -20.54 -13.10
CA ALA A 306 -1.07 -19.92 -12.73
C ALA A 306 -1.33 -18.51 -12.17
N LYS A 307 -0.76 -18.21 -11.01
CA LYS A 307 -1.00 -16.97 -10.28
C LYS A 307 0.17 -16.00 -10.37
N PRO A 308 -0.08 -14.68 -10.32
CA PRO A 308 0.98 -13.71 -10.14
C PRO A 308 1.56 -13.84 -8.73
N THR A 309 2.87 -13.65 -8.62
CA THR A 309 3.64 -13.79 -7.38
C THR A 309 3.07 -12.96 -6.22
N GLU A 310 2.58 -11.75 -6.50
CA GLU A 310 1.98 -10.87 -5.49
C GLU A 310 0.77 -11.51 -4.79
N THR A 311 -0.10 -12.19 -5.56
CA THR A 311 -1.28 -12.84 -4.99
C THR A 311 -0.91 -14.03 -4.12
N ALA A 312 0.08 -14.83 -4.51
CA ALA A 312 0.55 -15.97 -3.73
C ALA A 312 1.11 -15.52 -2.37
N TYR A 313 1.95 -14.48 -2.37
CA TYR A 313 2.44 -13.89 -1.11
C TYR A 313 1.31 -13.32 -0.26
N SER A 314 0.34 -12.63 -0.87
CA SER A 314 -0.80 -12.08 -0.13
C SER A 314 -1.65 -13.16 0.54
N ASN A 315 -1.88 -14.29 -0.15
CA ASN A 315 -2.61 -15.44 0.38
C ASN A 315 -1.84 -16.08 1.53
N PHE A 316 -0.52 -16.21 1.41
CA PHE A 316 0.33 -16.71 2.48
C PHE A 316 0.22 -15.84 3.74
N VAL A 317 0.36 -14.51 3.63
CA VAL A 317 0.25 -13.61 4.80
C VAL A 317 -1.13 -13.71 5.45
N LYS A 318 -2.20 -13.71 4.65
CA LYS A 318 -3.57 -13.94 5.14
C LYS A 318 -3.66 -15.29 5.85
N ALA A 319 -3.11 -16.37 5.28
CA ALA A 319 -3.12 -17.70 5.87
C ALA A 319 -2.34 -17.78 7.20
N VAL A 320 -1.25 -17.03 7.37
CA VAL A 320 -0.51 -16.93 8.65
C VAL A 320 -1.36 -16.28 9.73
N VAL A 321 -2.06 -15.18 9.43
CA VAL A 321 -2.97 -14.55 10.42
C VAL A 321 -4.07 -15.51 10.86
N SER A 322 -4.61 -16.27 9.91
CA SER A 322 -5.63 -17.30 10.17
C SER A 322 -5.11 -18.46 11.02
N SER A 323 -3.91 -18.96 10.75
CA SER A 323 -3.32 -20.04 11.55
C SER A 323 -3.04 -19.60 12.99
N ILE A 324 -2.59 -18.35 13.20
CA ILE A 324 -2.48 -17.75 14.54
C ILE A 324 -3.84 -17.69 15.21
N TYR A 325 -4.89 -17.24 14.50
CA TYR A 325 -6.24 -17.18 15.04
C TYR A 325 -6.77 -18.54 15.49
N VAL A 326 -6.60 -19.58 14.67
CA VAL A 326 -7.08 -20.94 14.96
C VAL A 326 -6.33 -21.57 16.14
N HIS A 327 -5.01 -21.38 16.25
CA HIS A 327 -4.18 -22.04 17.27
C HIS A 327 -4.02 -21.24 18.58
N ALA A 328 -3.92 -19.92 18.49
CA ALA A 328 -3.64 -19.03 19.62
C ALA A 328 -4.83 -18.13 20.00
N GLY A 329 -5.90 -18.14 19.20
CA GLY A 329 -7.12 -17.39 19.45
C GLY A 329 -7.08 -15.96 18.93
N ARG A 330 -8.19 -15.26 19.16
CA ARG A 330 -8.44 -13.91 18.65
C ARG A 330 -7.41 -12.87 19.09
N ASP A 331 -7.11 -12.82 20.38
CA ASP A 331 -6.24 -11.78 20.96
C ASP A 331 -4.83 -11.81 20.36
N ALA A 332 -4.31 -13.02 20.09
CA ALA A 332 -3.02 -13.20 19.45
C ALA A 332 -3.05 -12.71 17.99
N ALA A 333 -4.10 -13.04 17.24
CA ALA A 333 -4.26 -12.58 15.85
C ALA A 333 -4.40 -11.05 15.77
N LYS A 334 -5.20 -10.44 16.65
CA LYS A 334 -5.35 -8.97 16.72
C LYS A 334 -4.03 -8.27 17.02
N LYS A 335 -3.25 -8.78 17.99
CA LYS A 335 -1.91 -8.25 18.30
C LYS A 335 -0.98 -8.37 17.10
N PHE A 336 -0.95 -9.53 16.45
CA PHE A 336 -0.12 -9.77 15.28
C PHE A 336 -0.44 -8.81 14.12
N VAL A 337 -1.73 -8.61 13.81
CA VAL A 337 -2.19 -7.63 12.80
C VAL A 337 -1.78 -6.21 13.18
N LYS A 338 -1.91 -5.84 14.46
CA LYS A 338 -1.51 -4.51 14.94
C LYS A 338 0.00 -4.27 14.77
N GLU A 339 0.81 -5.28 15.06
CA GLU A 339 2.28 -5.19 15.04
C GLU A 339 2.88 -5.22 13.62
N HIS A 340 2.30 -5.99 12.70
CA HIS A 340 2.88 -6.18 11.36
C HIS A 340 2.17 -5.37 10.26
N ILE A 341 0.87 -5.13 10.40
CA ILE A 341 0.05 -4.48 9.36
C ILE A 341 -0.24 -3.03 9.75
N LEU A 342 -0.84 -2.79 10.93
CA LEU A 342 -1.23 -1.43 11.36
C LEU A 342 -0.07 -0.56 11.83
N SER A 343 1.09 -1.15 12.14
CA SER A 343 2.31 -0.42 12.50
C SER A 343 2.92 0.39 11.35
N ARG A 344 2.48 0.12 10.10
CA ARG A 344 2.94 0.81 8.90
C ARG A 344 2.43 2.25 8.84
N HIS A 345 3.28 3.14 8.34
CA HIS A 345 2.93 4.54 8.15
C HIS A 345 2.30 4.77 6.77
N LEU A 346 1.06 5.26 6.78
CA LEU A 346 0.31 5.65 5.59
C LEU A 346 -0.04 7.14 5.68
N GLU A 347 0.43 7.92 4.72
CA GLU A 347 0.03 9.33 4.58
C GLU A 347 -1.31 9.45 3.86
N ILE A 348 -2.40 9.36 4.61
CA ILE A 348 -3.77 9.43 4.06
C ILE A 348 -4.03 10.78 3.35
N THR A 349 -3.33 11.84 3.74
CA THR A 349 -3.36 13.15 3.09
C THR A 349 -3.06 13.09 1.59
N GLN A 350 -2.22 12.14 1.15
CA GLN A 350 -1.83 11.97 -0.26
C GLN A 350 -2.87 11.19 -1.09
N LEU A 351 -3.81 10.49 -0.43
CA LEU A 351 -4.83 9.72 -1.12
C LEU A 351 -5.90 10.60 -1.76
N PHE A 352 -6.12 11.81 -1.25
CA PHE A 352 -7.17 12.70 -1.71
C PHE A 352 -6.86 13.37 -3.05
N ASP A 353 -7.72 13.14 -4.03
CA ASP A 353 -7.81 13.91 -5.27
C ASP A 353 -9.19 14.59 -5.38
N PHE A 354 -9.20 15.94 -5.41
CA PHE A 354 -10.43 16.75 -5.43
C PHE A 354 -10.66 17.36 -6.81
N LYS A 355 -11.83 17.13 -7.40
CA LYS A 355 -12.18 17.74 -8.70
C LYS A 355 -12.60 19.21 -8.59
N THR A 356 -13.48 19.52 -7.64
CA THR A 356 -14.14 20.83 -7.53
C THR A 356 -14.24 21.30 -6.07
N PRO A 357 -13.08 21.51 -5.39
CA PRO A 357 -13.03 21.72 -3.94
C PRO A 357 -13.71 23.01 -3.46
N VAL A 358 -13.79 24.04 -4.30
CA VAL A 358 -14.45 25.31 -3.94
C VAL A 358 -15.96 25.12 -3.78
N GLN A 359 -16.58 24.33 -4.66
CA GLN A 359 -18.01 24.05 -4.62
C GLN A 359 -18.33 23.11 -3.46
N GLU A 360 -17.53 22.06 -3.30
CA GLU A 360 -17.67 21.10 -2.21
C GLU A 360 -17.57 21.79 -0.84
N LEU A 361 -16.63 22.73 -0.66
CA LEU A 361 -16.52 23.51 0.57
C LEU A 361 -17.72 24.42 0.81
N ALA A 362 -18.29 25.03 -0.24
CA ALA A 362 -19.49 25.86 -0.10
C ALA A 362 -20.72 25.02 0.30
N VAL A 363 -20.84 23.80 -0.23
CA VAL A 363 -21.89 22.86 0.16
C VAL A 363 -21.67 22.35 1.59
N LEU A 364 -20.42 22.08 1.99
CA LEU A 364 -20.06 21.75 3.37
C LEU A 364 -20.50 22.86 4.33
N CYS A 365 -20.11 24.11 4.08
CA CYS A 365 -20.52 25.24 4.92
C CYS A 365 -22.04 25.36 4.99
N LYS A 366 -22.75 25.16 3.87
CA LYS A 366 -24.21 25.20 3.85
C LYS A 366 -24.84 24.06 4.67
N ARG A 367 -24.26 22.86 4.62
CA ARG A 367 -24.75 21.68 5.35
C ARG A 367 -24.58 21.84 6.85
N GLU A 368 -23.43 22.36 7.28
CA GLU A 368 -23.10 22.58 8.69
C GLU A 368 -23.61 23.95 9.22
N GLU A 369 -24.42 24.67 8.44
CA GLU A 369 -24.98 25.99 8.78
C GLU A 369 -23.92 27.08 9.08
N PHE A 370 -22.74 26.96 8.49
CA PHE A 370 -21.70 27.99 8.54
C PHE A 370 -21.98 29.12 7.54
N GLU A 371 -21.39 30.30 7.80
CA GLU A 371 -21.42 31.41 6.85
C GLU A 371 -20.71 31.01 5.55
N TYR A 372 -21.17 31.58 4.43
CA TYR A 372 -20.61 31.28 3.11
C TYR A 372 -19.08 31.52 3.09
N PRO A 373 -18.29 30.58 2.57
CA PRO A 373 -16.83 30.68 2.60
C PRO A 373 -16.33 31.78 1.65
N VAL A 374 -15.60 32.75 2.19
CA VAL A 374 -15.00 33.88 1.46
C VAL A 374 -13.48 33.76 1.46
N ALA A 375 -12.88 33.83 0.28
CA ALA A 375 -11.42 33.85 0.12
C ALA A 375 -10.87 35.27 0.37
N ARG A 376 -9.85 35.38 1.23
CA ARG A 376 -9.14 36.63 1.55
C ARG A 376 -7.65 36.45 1.29
N ILE A 377 -6.99 37.47 0.74
CA ILE A 377 -5.53 37.47 0.56
C ILE A 377 -4.91 37.81 1.91
N LEU A 378 -4.05 36.94 2.43
CA LEU A 378 -3.34 37.13 3.69
C LEU A 378 -2.02 37.85 3.47
N SER A 379 -1.25 37.39 2.49
CA SER A 379 -0.01 38.01 2.09
C SER A 379 0.25 37.76 0.60
N GLU A 380 0.99 38.67 -0.01
CA GLU A 380 1.41 38.55 -1.40
C GLU A 380 2.83 39.05 -1.57
N THR A 381 3.58 38.39 -2.45
CA THR A 381 4.92 38.81 -2.83
C THR A 381 5.16 38.56 -4.30
N GLY A 382 5.93 39.46 -4.93
CA GLY A 382 6.37 39.29 -6.32
C GLY A 382 5.24 39.24 -7.35
N ARG A 383 4.11 39.95 -7.14
CA ARG A 383 2.92 39.94 -8.03
C ARG A 383 3.26 40.14 -9.52
N LEU A 384 4.23 41.00 -9.82
CA LEU A 384 4.71 41.30 -11.18
C LEU A 384 6.02 40.57 -11.55
N SER A 385 6.32 39.47 -10.87
CA SER A 385 7.49 38.62 -11.17
C SER A 385 7.08 37.37 -11.95
N ARG A 386 8.08 36.60 -12.40
CA ARG A 386 7.84 35.28 -13.01
C ARG A 386 7.31 34.24 -12.01
N SER A 387 7.65 34.40 -10.74
CA SER A 387 7.32 33.46 -9.66
C SER A 387 6.67 34.22 -8.48
N PRO A 388 5.46 34.79 -8.68
CA PRO A 388 4.69 35.37 -7.58
C PRO A 388 4.35 34.29 -6.55
N VAL A 389 4.09 34.72 -5.31
CA VAL A 389 3.52 33.85 -4.28
C VAL A 389 2.36 34.59 -3.62
N PHE A 390 1.17 34.01 -3.72
CA PHE A 390 -0.04 34.48 -3.09
C PHE A 390 -0.44 33.51 -1.98
N VAL A 391 -0.61 34.02 -0.76
CA VAL A 391 -1.14 33.27 0.37
C VAL A 391 -2.58 33.69 0.58
N VAL A 392 -3.50 32.75 0.38
CA VAL A 392 -4.94 32.98 0.49
C VAL A 392 -5.49 32.15 1.64
N GLY A 393 -6.30 32.78 2.49
CA GLY A 393 -7.07 32.12 3.54
C GLY A 393 -8.55 32.10 3.18
N ILE A 394 -9.24 31.00 3.47
CA ILE A 394 -10.69 30.90 3.35
C ILE A 394 -11.31 31.09 4.72
N TYR A 395 -12.23 32.03 4.81
CA TYR A 395 -12.92 32.38 6.04
C TYR A 395 -14.41 32.07 5.94
N SER A 396 -14.98 31.55 7.02
CA SER A 396 -16.42 31.57 7.27
C SER A 396 -16.65 32.56 8.42
N GLY A 397 -17.19 33.74 8.08
CA GLY A 397 -17.27 34.89 8.98
C GLY A 397 -15.90 35.35 9.49
N HIS A 398 -15.60 35.01 10.75
CA HIS A 398 -14.34 35.35 11.42
C HIS A 398 -13.35 34.18 11.49
N GLU A 399 -13.81 32.94 11.32
CA GLU A 399 -12.97 31.75 11.45
C GLU A 399 -12.25 31.42 10.15
N LYS A 400 -10.95 31.10 10.24
CA LYS A 400 -10.15 30.65 9.10
C LYS A 400 -10.26 29.13 8.97
N LEU A 401 -10.91 28.67 7.91
CA LEU A 401 -11.12 27.23 7.63
C LEU A 401 -9.87 26.58 7.02
N GLY A 402 -9.16 27.31 6.15
CA GLY A 402 -8.02 26.78 5.44
C GLY A 402 -7.14 27.88 4.85
N GLU A 403 -5.90 27.51 4.53
CA GLU A 403 -4.89 28.39 3.99
C GLU A 403 -4.14 27.68 2.86
N GLY A 404 -3.80 28.41 1.81
CA GLY A 404 -3.09 27.87 0.65
C GLY A 404 -2.19 28.92 0.01
N ALA A 405 -0.97 28.50 -0.31
CA ALA A 405 0.01 29.32 -1.03
C ALA A 405 0.18 28.80 -2.47
N ALA A 406 0.14 29.68 -3.46
CA ALA A 406 0.34 29.32 -4.86
C ALA A 406 0.83 30.51 -5.71
N PRO A 407 1.34 30.27 -6.93
CA PRO A 407 1.74 31.34 -7.84
C PRO A 407 0.57 32.04 -8.54
N SER A 408 -0.64 31.49 -8.51
CA SER A 408 -1.84 32.15 -9.02
C SER A 408 -2.88 32.32 -7.92
N LEU A 409 -3.60 33.45 -7.91
CA LEU A 409 -4.71 33.69 -6.97
C LEU A 409 -5.78 32.59 -7.07
N ALA A 410 -6.08 32.13 -8.28
CA ALA A 410 -7.05 31.05 -8.49
C ALA A 410 -6.57 29.72 -7.91
N GLU A 411 -5.28 29.41 -8.09
CA GLU A 411 -4.65 28.20 -7.57
C GLU A 411 -4.51 28.23 -6.04
N ALA A 412 -4.14 29.39 -5.47
CA ALA A 412 -4.04 29.60 -4.03
C ALA A 412 -5.39 29.40 -3.36
N ARG A 413 -6.46 29.91 -3.97
CA ARG A 413 -7.85 29.66 -3.54
C ARG A 413 -8.19 28.16 -3.56
N ILE A 414 -7.86 27.45 -4.64
CA ILE A 414 -8.11 25.99 -4.75
C ILE A 414 -7.34 25.23 -3.66
N ARG A 415 -6.06 25.54 -3.46
CA ARG A 415 -5.23 24.91 -2.42
C ARG A 415 -5.75 25.18 -1.02
N ALA A 416 -6.20 26.40 -0.75
CA ALA A 416 -6.82 26.76 0.53
C ALA A 416 -8.13 25.99 0.75
N SER A 417 -8.95 25.81 -0.29
CA SER A 417 -10.18 24.99 -0.21
C SER A 417 -9.87 23.53 0.05
N VAL A 418 -8.87 22.97 -0.64
CA VAL A 418 -8.42 21.59 -0.42
C VAL A 418 -7.89 21.42 1.00
N ALA A 419 -7.12 22.38 1.53
CA ALA A 419 -6.64 22.32 2.90
C ALA A 419 -7.79 22.30 3.92
N ALA A 420 -8.82 23.13 3.72
CA ALA A 420 -10.02 23.14 4.57
C ALA A 420 -10.78 21.81 4.52
N LEU A 421 -11.00 21.25 3.31
CA LEU A 421 -11.66 19.95 3.14
C LEU A 421 -10.85 18.81 3.75
N LYS A 422 -9.52 18.79 3.55
CA LYS A 422 -8.64 17.80 4.18
C LYS A 422 -8.70 17.90 5.70
N ALA A 423 -8.69 19.10 6.26
CA ALA A 423 -8.82 19.29 7.72
C ALA A 423 -10.16 18.76 8.24
N TRP A 424 -11.26 18.93 7.49
CA TRP A 424 -12.56 18.38 7.83
C TRP A 424 -12.57 16.84 7.81
N TYR A 425 -12.13 16.23 6.72
CA TYR A 425 -12.17 14.78 6.52
C TYR A 425 -11.13 14.01 7.34
N LEU A 426 -9.96 14.60 7.61
CA LEU A 426 -8.88 14.01 8.41
C LEU A 426 -9.03 14.29 9.91
N TYR A 427 -10.19 14.78 10.35
CA TYR A 427 -10.49 14.89 11.77
C TYR A 427 -10.26 13.54 12.46
N SER A 428 -9.46 13.57 13.53
CA SER A 428 -9.15 12.40 14.34
C SER A 428 -9.39 12.71 15.82
N PRO A 429 -10.21 11.92 16.53
CA PRO A 429 -10.46 12.11 17.96
C PRO A 429 -9.21 11.96 18.85
N GLY A 430 -8.13 11.36 18.34
CA GLY A 430 -6.87 11.16 19.04
C GLY A 430 -6.00 10.08 18.41
N ASN A 431 -4.74 9.97 18.83
CA ASN A 431 -3.81 8.98 18.25
C ASN A 431 -4.10 7.53 18.69
N ASN A 432 -4.54 7.35 19.94
CA ASN A 432 -4.85 6.04 20.51
C ASN A 432 -6.37 5.86 20.64
N VAL A 433 -7.07 5.85 19.50
CA VAL A 433 -8.52 5.63 19.50
C VAL A 433 -8.83 4.19 19.88
N ARG A 434 -9.81 4.03 20.77
CA ARG A 434 -10.32 2.72 21.17
C ARG A 434 -11.15 2.12 20.05
N VAL A 435 -11.01 0.82 19.82
CA VAL A 435 -11.76 0.12 18.77
C VAL A 435 -12.87 -0.75 19.38
N PRO A 436 -13.98 -1.00 18.67
CA PRO A 436 -15.07 -1.84 19.16
C PRO A 436 -14.60 -3.24 19.58
N SER A 437 -13.62 -3.82 18.87
CA SER A 437 -13.09 -5.13 19.24
C SER A 437 -12.32 -5.17 20.57
N ASP A 438 -12.03 -4.02 21.21
CA ASP A 438 -11.51 -3.98 22.58
C ASP A 438 -12.56 -4.39 23.62
N MET A 439 -13.86 -4.34 23.27
CA MET A 439 -14.96 -4.69 24.16
C MET A 439 -15.11 -6.18 24.43
N GLU A 440 -14.50 -7.02 23.60
CA GLU A 440 -14.59 -8.49 23.75
C GLU A 440 -13.39 -9.06 24.53
N GLY A 441 -12.47 -8.20 24.99
CA GLY A 441 -11.37 -8.61 25.85
C GLY A 441 -11.83 -9.00 27.26
N ALA A 442 -10.94 -9.59 28.05
CA ALA A 442 -11.28 -10.16 29.36
C ALA A 442 -11.88 -9.16 30.38
N ASN A 443 -11.47 -7.87 30.34
CA ASN A 443 -11.94 -6.82 31.25
C ASN A 443 -12.02 -5.46 30.53
N PRO A 444 -13.05 -5.22 29.71
CA PRO A 444 -13.17 -4.00 28.94
C PRO A 444 -13.64 -2.83 29.81
N LYS A 445 -13.09 -1.64 29.57
CA LYS A 445 -13.70 -0.39 30.07
C LYS A 445 -15.08 -0.20 29.41
N PRO A 446 -16.05 0.47 30.06
CA PRO A 446 -17.33 0.80 29.45
C PRO A 446 -17.18 1.47 28.07
N TRP A 447 -18.06 1.14 27.11
CA TRP A 447 -18.00 1.69 25.75
C TRP A 447 -18.31 3.19 25.74
N GLU A 448 -17.40 3.96 25.14
CA GLU A 448 -17.59 5.37 24.86
C GLU A 448 -18.01 5.50 23.39
N PRO A 449 -19.16 6.13 23.09
CA PRO A 449 -19.60 6.29 21.71
C PRO A 449 -18.58 7.06 20.86
N VAL A 450 -18.20 6.48 19.73
CA VAL A 450 -17.34 7.12 18.73
C VAL A 450 -18.19 8.05 17.86
N HIS A 451 -17.60 9.16 17.39
CA HIS A 451 -18.26 10.06 16.46
C HIS A 451 -18.59 9.33 15.14
N ILE A 452 -19.83 9.42 14.68
CA ILE A 452 -20.29 8.88 13.40
C ILE A 452 -20.65 10.06 12.50
N ASP A 453 -19.97 10.18 11.37
CA ASP A 453 -20.26 11.22 10.39
C ASP A 453 -21.52 10.89 9.57
N ILE A 454 -22.17 11.94 9.06
CA ILE A 454 -23.34 11.83 8.19
C ILE A 454 -22.99 11.52 6.73
N GLY A 455 -21.69 11.41 6.42
CA GLY A 455 -21.15 11.02 5.12
C GLY A 455 -20.45 12.16 4.39
N GLU A 456 -19.82 11.81 3.27
CA GLU A 456 -19.10 12.75 2.40
C GLU A 456 -20.04 13.77 1.75
N ILE A 457 -19.47 14.91 1.32
CA ILE A 457 -20.22 15.95 0.63
C ILE A 457 -20.47 15.54 -0.83
N ILE A 458 -21.70 15.80 -1.27
CA ILE A 458 -22.21 15.50 -2.60
C ILE A 458 -22.76 16.80 -3.18
N HIS A 459 -22.31 17.18 -4.38
CA HIS A 459 -22.78 18.38 -5.08
C HIS A 459 -23.10 18.16 -6.55
#